data_AF-A0A940HV82-F1
#
_entry.id   AF-A0A940HV82-F1
#
_cell.length_a   1.000
_cell.length_b   1.000
_cell.length_c   1.000
_cell.angle_alpha   90.00
_cell.angle_beta   90.00
_cell.angle_gamma   90.00
#
_symmetry.space_group_name_H-M   'P 1'
#
loop_
_entity.id
_entity.type
_entity.pdbx_description
1 polymer ?
#
loop_
_entity_poly.entity_id
_entity_poly.type
_entity_poly.pdbx_seq_one_letter_code
_entity_poly.pdbx_strand_id
1 'polypeptide(L)'
;MKGIVLILLHLVSFSCFAQSNNSEENTIATIRKEFTAINNPAKKYKVVEAEVEGLSTEGGSIKKYYDSTVLRKAILTLYGETGTMVMEYYFTKDKLIFVYEKNTAYDKPIYQGKVKVVSTIESRFYFEDQKLIRWIEDKKTKEKALYAQREKEILSDLAGDLKLIQ
;
A
#
# COMPACT_ATOMS: atom_id res chain seq x y z
N MET A 1 46.83 4.50 55.89
CA MET A 1 46.63 4.76 54.46
C MET A 1 46.23 3.46 53.75
N LYS A 2 44.94 3.28 53.47
CA LYS A 2 44.42 2.36 52.45
C LYS A 2 43.18 3.05 51.88
N GLY A 3 43.35 3.74 50.75
CA GLY A 3 42.27 4.43 50.06
C GLY A 3 41.38 3.43 49.35
N ILE A 4 40.08 3.49 49.62
CA ILE A 4 39.06 2.76 48.88
C ILE A 4 38.80 3.56 47.59
N VAL A 5 39.09 2.95 46.45
CA VAL A 5 38.71 3.49 45.14
C VAL A 5 37.30 3.01 44.83
N LEU A 6 36.32 3.92 44.84
CA LEU A 6 34.97 3.68 44.35
C LEU A 6 34.97 3.84 42.82
N ILE A 7 34.91 2.72 42.10
CA ILE A 7 34.64 2.71 40.65
C ILE A 7 33.13 2.81 40.47
N LEU A 8 32.65 3.98 40.03
CA LEU A 8 31.27 4.23 39.66
C LEU A 8 31.01 3.66 38.25
N LEU A 9 30.46 2.45 38.17
CA LEU A 9 30.10 1.82 36.89
C LEU A 9 28.86 2.55 36.32
N HIS A 10 29.04 3.33 35.24
CA HIS A 10 27.93 3.93 34.51
C HIS A 10 27.13 2.83 33.79
N LEU A 11 25.89 2.63 34.22
CA LEU A 11 24.86 1.90 33.48
C LEU A 11 24.52 2.71 32.21
N VAL A 12 25.06 2.29 31.07
CA VAL A 12 24.63 2.79 29.76
C VAL A 12 23.28 2.13 29.44
N SER A 13 22.23 2.93 29.47
CA SER A 13 20.85 2.54 29.21
C SER A 13 20.67 2.09 27.76
N PHE A 14 20.57 0.77 27.54
CA PHE A 14 20.02 0.21 26.31
C PHE A 14 18.49 0.34 26.31
N SER A 15 17.98 1.52 25.97
CA SER A 15 16.53 1.77 25.89
C SER A 15 16.15 2.48 24.59
N CYS A 16 16.67 2.06 23.43
CA CYS A 16 16.30 2.68 22.14
C CYS A 16 15.41 1.80 21.24
N PHE A 17 15.14 0.54 21.58
CA PHE A 17 14.36 -0.36 20.71
C PHE A 17 12.83 -0.36 20.95
N ALA A 18 12.35 0.18 22.07
CA ALA A 18 10.92 0.16 22.40
C ALA A 18 10.14 1.38 21.86
N GLN A 19 10.83 2.48 21.51
CA GLN A 19 10.17 3.74 21.15
C GLN A 19 9.71 3.79 19.68
N SER A 20 10.41 3.08 18.78
CA SER A 20 10.09 3.05 17.35
C SER A 20 8.79 2.29 17.03
N ASN A 21 8.53 1.18 17.73
CA ASN A 21 7.35 0.35 17.47
C ASN A 21 6.03 1.06 17.80
N ASN A 22 6.01 1.86 18.88
CA ASN A 22 4.82 2.62 19.26
C ASN A 22 4.48 3.72 18.26
N SER A 23 5.49 4.36 17.66
CA SER A 23 5.27 5.38 16.63
C SER A 23 4.72 4.78 15.34
N GLU A 24 5.31 3.68 14.86
CA GLU A 24 4.87 3.00 13.62
C GLU A 24 3.42 2.52 13.72
N GLU A 25 3.04 1.89 14.84
CA GLU A 25 1.66 1.41 15.06
C GLU A 25 0.64 2.57 15.16
N ASN A 26 1.02 3.71 15.76
CA ASN A 26 0.18 4.91 15.78
C ASN A 26 -0.05 5.50 14.37
N THR A 27 1.00 5.53 13.54
CA THR A 27 0.90 5.93 12.14
C THR A 27 -0.03 4.98 11.37
N ILE A 28 0.16 3.66 11.51
CA ILE A 28 -0.69 2.64 10.88
C ILE A 28 -2.16 2.78 11.33
N ALA A 29 -2.42 3.02 12.63
CA ALA A 29 -3.76 3.24 13.14
C ALA A 29 -4.43 4.48 12.52
N THR A 30 -3.66 5.55 12.32
CA THR A 30 -4.11 6.76 11.64
C THR A 30 -4.44 6.49 10.18
N ILE A 31 -3.57 5.77 9.46
CA ILE A 31 -3.80 5.37 8.07
C ILE A 31 -5.07 4.53 7.94
N ARG A 32 -5.33 3.61 8.87
CA ARG A 32 -6.57 2.80 8.88
C ARG A 32 -7.82 3.65 9.07
N LYS A 33 -7.77 4.68 9.91
CA LYS A 33 -8.87 5.64 10.07
C LYS A 33 -9.12 6.42 8.78
N GLU A 34 -8.07 6.91 8.12
CA GLU A 34 -8.18 7.60 6.82
C GLU A 34 -8.72 6.68 5.73
N PHE A 35 -8.23 5.45 5.62
CA PHE A 35 -8.74 4.43 4.70
C PHE A 35 -10.25 4.19 4.90
N THR A 36 -10.69 4.10 6.16
CA THR A 36 -12.11 3.90 6.51
C THR A 36 -12.95 5.11 6.14
N ALA A 37 -12.46 6.32 6.44
CA ALA A 37 -13.12 7.57 6.08
C ALA A 37 -13.22 7.75 4.56
N ILE A 38 -12.16 7.42 3.82
CA ILE A 38 -12.13 7.53 2.36
C ILE A 38 -13.13 6.58 1.71
N ASN A 39 -13.24 5.34 2.20
CA ASN A 39 -14.17 4.33 1.68
C ASN A 39 -15.58 4.40 2.29
N ASN A 40 -15.91 5.41 3.09
CA ASN A 40 -17.24 5.53 3.68
C ASN A 40 -18.29 5.75 2.56
N PRO A 41 -19.33 4.89 2.44
CA PRO A 41 -20.36 5.02 1.40
C PRO A 41 -21.15 6.34 1.43
N ALA A 42 -21.20 7.03 2.57
CA ALA A 42 -21.85 8.33 2.71
C ALA A 42 -21.02 9.48 2.08
N LYS A 43 -19.70 9.30 1.93
CA LYS A 43 -18.82 10.30 1.33
C LYS A 43 -19.08 10.39 -0.17
N LYS A 44 -19.17 11.62 -0.68
CA LYS A 44 -19.39 11.90 -2.09
C LYS A 44 -18.10 12.41 -2.71
N TYR A 45 -17.72 11.83 -3.85
CA TYR A 45 -16.56 12.23 -4.63
C TYR A 45 -16.99 12.56 -6.06
N LYS A 46 -16.27 13.47 -6.69
CA LYS A 46 -16.22 13.52 -8.15
C LYS A 46 -15.41 12.31 -8.61
N VAL A 47 -15.97 11.51 -9.51
CA VAL A 47 -15.30 10.32 -10.05
C VAL A 47 -14.98 10.55 -11.52
N VAL A 48 -13.75 10.22 -11.91
CA VAL A 48 -13.31 10.16 -13.30
C VAL A 48 -12.88 8.72 -13.60
N GLU A 49 -13.30 8.18 -14.73
CA GLU A 49 -13.04 6.80 -15.15
C GLU A 49 -12.68 6.78 -16.64
N ALA A 50 -11.75 5.90 -17.00
CA ALA A 50 -11.51 5.53 -18.40
C ALA A 50 -10.95 4.11 -18.49
N GLU A 51 -11.08 3.55 -19.67
CA GLU A 51 -10.39 2.34 -20.09
C GLU A 51 -8.89 2.64 -20.30
N VAL A 52 -8.07 1.62 -20.07
CA VAL A 52 -6.62 1.70 -20.19
C VAL A 52 -6.16 0.56 -21.10
N GLU A 53 -5.57 0.93 -22.22
CA GLU A 53 -5.06 0.00 -23.22
C GLU A 53 -3.55 -0.18 -23.11
N GLY A 54 -3.06 -1.36 -23.49
CA GLY A 54 -1.62 -1.64 -23.60
C GLY A 54 -0.87 -1.88 -22.28
N LEU A 55 -1.55 -1.86 -21.13
CA LEU A 55 -0.95 -2.23 -19.83
C LEU A 55 -1.14 -3.71 -19.46
N SER A 56 -2.04 -4.42 -20.15
CA SER A 56 -2.28 -5.86 -19.97
C SER A 56 -2.85 -6.47 -21.26
N THR A 57 -2.99 -7.80 -21.29
CA THR A 57 -3.46 -8.52 -22.49
C THR A 57 -4.92 -8.24 -22.83
N GLU A 58 -5.76 -8.02 -21.81
CA GLU A 58 -7.21 -7.79 -21.97
C GLU A 58 -7.59 -6.34 -21.60
N GLY A 59 -6.62 -5.43 -21.56
CA GLY A 59 -6.82 -4.04 -21.15
C GLY A 59 -7.19 -3.89 -19.67
N GLY A 60 -7.62 -2.69 -19.31
CA GLY A 60 -7.88 -2.32 -17.95
C GLY A 60 -8.79 -1.11 -17.80
N SER A 61 -8.97 -0.68 -16.57
CA SER A 61 -9.66 0.57 -16.25
C SER A 61 -8.99 1.26 -15.09
N ILE A 62 -9.05 2.59 -15.07
CA ILE A 62 -8.65 3.38 -13.93
C ILE A 62 -9.79 4.30 -13.48
N LYS A 63 -10.03 4.33 -12.17
CA LYS A 63 -11.00 5.20 -11.49
C LYS A 63 -10.27 6.12 -10.52
N LYS A 64 -10.48 7.43 -10.64
CA LYS A 64 -9.94 8.43 -9.71
C LYS A 64 -11.08 9.14 -8.98
N TYR A 65 -10.96 9.23 -7.66
CA TYR A 65 -11.96 9.80 -6.76
C TYR A 65 -11.40 11.08 -6.14
N TYR A 66 -12.08 12.20 -6.41
CA TYR A 66 -11.68 13.53 -5.97
C TYR A 66 -12.67 14.10 -4.96
N ASP A 67 -12.14 14.61 -3.85
CA ASP A 67 -12.87 15.49 -2.94
C ASP A 67 -12.62 16.93 -3.41
N SER A 68 -13.61 17.51 -4.08
CA SER A 68 -13.42 18.72 -4.90
C SER A 68 -12.31 18.51 -5.95
N THR A 69 -11.14 19.13 -5.76
CA THR A 69 -9.96 19.01 -6.64
C THR A 69 -8.87 18.09 -6.09
N VAL A 70 -9.03 17.58 -4.87
CA VAL A 70 -8.00 16.79 -4.18
C VAL A 70 -8.21 15.31 -4.45
N LEU A 71 -7.21 14.64 -5.02
CA LEU A 71 -7.25 13.19 -5.24
C LEU A 71 -7.22 12.47 -3.89
N ARG A 72 -8.19 11.61 -3.63
CA ARG A 72 -8.28 10.82 -2.39
C ARG A 72 -8.03 9.34 -2.61
N LYS A 73 -8.44 8.82 -3.77
CA LYS A 73 -8.31 7.40 -4.12
C LYS A 73 -8.13 7.25 -5.62
N ALA A 74 -7.27 6.32 -6.04
CA ALA A 74 -7.22 5.82 -7.41
C ALA A 74 -7.30 4.29 -7.39
N ILE A 75 -8.04 3.70 -8.33
CA ILE A 75 -8.18 2.25 -8.49
C ILE A 75 -7.78 1.92 -9.92
N LEU A 76 -6.71 1.17 -10.11
CA LEU A 76 -6.35 0.55 -11.38
C LEU A 76 -6.80 -0.92 -11.33
N THR A 77 -7.49 -1.36 -12.37
CA THR A 77 -7.80 -2.78 -12.60
C THR A 77 -7.24 -3.19 -13.94
N LEU A 78 -6.37 -4.19 -13.95
CA LEU A 78 -5.81 -4.78 -15.16
C LEU A 78 -6.35 -6.19 -15.34
N TYR A 79 -6.84 -6.49 -16.54
CA TYR A 79 -7.36 -7.78 -16.93
C TYR A 79 -6.31 -8.52 -17.76
N GLY A 80 -6.04 -9.76 -17.37
CA GLY A 80 -5.24 -10.70 -18.14
C GLY A 80 -6.06 -11.93 -18.48
N GLU A 81 -5.57 -12.73 -19.43
CA GLU A 81 -6.25 -13.96 -19.83
C GLU A 81 -6.49 -14.91 -18.64
N THR A 82 -5.51 -15.02 -17.74
CA THR A 82 -5.51 -15.98 -16.63
C THR A 82 -5.67 -15.33 -15.26
N GLY A 83 -6.06 -14.06 -15.20
CA GLY A 83 -6.20 -13.40 -13.92
C GLY A 83 -6.52 -11.91 -13.99
N THR A 84 -6.55 -11.30 -12.81
CA THR A 84 -6.75 -9.86 -12.63
C THR A 84 -5.81 -9.31 -11.58
N MET A 85 -5.35 -8.09 -11.81
CA MET A 85 -4.63 -7.30 -10.81
C MET A 85 -5.45 -6.05 -10.49
N VAL A 86 -5.64 -5.79 -9.20
CA VAL A 86 -6.26 -4.56 -8.71
C VAL A 86 -5.28 -3.84 -7.81
N MET A 87 -5.01 -2.57 -8.12
CA MET A 87 -4.22 -1.66 -7.30
C MET A 87 -5.10 -0.51 -6.83
N GLU A 88 -5.19 -0.31 -5.53
CA GLU A 88 -5.88 0.82 -4.92
C GLU A 88 -4.89 1.72 -4.18
N TYR A 89 -4.77 2.96 -4.61
CA TYR A 89 -3.92 3.99 -4.00
C TYR A 89 -4.76 4.95 -3.19
N TYR A 90 -4.29 5.30 -1.98
CA TYR A 90 -4.98 6.20 -1.06
C TYR A 90 -4.08 7.35 -0.65
N PHE A 91 -4.66 8.55 -0.64
CA PHE A 91 -3.93 9.79 -0.45
C PHE A 91 -4.53 10.65 0.66
N THR A 92 -3.64 11.28 1.42
CA THR A 92 -3.97 12.34 2.38
C THR A 92 -2.92 13.44 2.30
N LYS A 93 -3.36 14.71 2.22
CA LYS A 93 -2.47 15.87 2.02
C LYS A 93 -1.51 15.69 0.84
N ASP A 94 -2.06 15.18 -0.27
CA ASP A 94 -1.34 14.92 -1.53
C ASP A 94 -0.16 13.94 -1.41
N LYS A 95 -0.11 13.14 -0.34
CA LYS A 95 0.88 12.10 -0.12
C LYS A 95 0.21 10.72 -0.16
N LEU A 96 0.90 9.75 -0.75
CA LEU A 96 0.53 8.35 -0.67
C LEU A 96 0.63 7.88 0.80
N ILE A 97 -0.45 7.31 1.32
CA ILE A 97 -0.49 6.77 2.69
C ILE A 97 -0.74 5.27 2.73
N PHE A 98 -1.39 4.71 1.71
CA PHE A 98 -1.75 3.30 1.69
C PHE A 98 -1.94 2.78 0.27
N VAL A 99 -1.51 1.54 0.05
CA VAL A 99 -1.78 0.78 -1.17
C VAL A 99 -2.36 -0.58 -0.80
N TYR A 100 -3.47 -0.93 -1.44
CA TYR A 100 -3.99 -2.29 -1.45
C TYR A 100 -3.79 -2.89 -2.83
N GLU A 101 -3.20 -4.08 -2.86
CA GLU A 101 -2.96 -4.84 -4.07
C GLU A 101 -3.66 -6.20 -3.95
N LYS A 102 -4.37 -6.58 -5.00
CA LYS A 102 -5.00 -7.89 -5.12
C LYS A 102 -4.68 -8.53 -6.46
N ASN A 103 -4.00 -9.65 -6.41
CA ASN A 103 -3.73 -10.50 -7.57
C ASN A 103 -4.63 -11.73 -7.50
N THR A 104 -5.43 -11.96 -8.54
CA THR A 104 -6.35 -13.11 -8.64
C THR A 104 -5.94 -13.96 -9.83
N ALA A 105 -5.72 -15.26 -9.63
CA ALA A 105 -5.42 -16.18 -10.71
C ALA A 105 -6.61 -17.11 -11.01
N TYR A 106 -6.76 -17.45 -12.28
CA TYR A 106 -7.77 -18.34 -12.82
C TYR A 106 -7.18 -19.71 -13.15
N ASP A 107 -8.04 -20.74 -13.15
CA ASP A 107 -7.66 -22.12 -13.53
C ASP A 107 -7.31 -22.26 -15.02
N LYS A 108 -7.81 -21.35 -15.86
CA LYS A 108 -7.60 -21.35 -17.31
C LYS A 108 -7.83 -19.95 -17.90
N PRO A 109 -7.44 -19.72 -19.16
CA PRO A 109 -7.74 -18.47 -19.86
C PRO A 109 -9.24 -18.19 -19.98
N ILE A 110 -9.64 -16.91 -19.84
CA ILE A 110 -11.05 -16.48 -19.89
C ILE A 110 -11.76 -16.81 -21.22
N TYR A 111 -11.04 -16.85 -22.34
CA TYR A 111 -11.61 -17.18 -23.64
C TYR A 111 -12.00 -18.66 -23.77
N GLN A 112 -11.59 -19.52 -22.83
CA GLN A 112 -11.98 -20.94 -22.76
C GLN A 112 -13.29 -21.16 -21.96
N GLY A 113 -14.07 -20.10 -21.78
CA GLY A 113 -15.37 -20.11 -21.09
C GLY A 113 -15.24 -19.85 -19.59
N LYS A 114 -16.22 -20.31 -18.80
CA LYS A 114 -16.29 -20.01 -17.36
C LYS A 114 -15.02 -20.46 -16.62
N VAL A 115 -14.36 -19.51 -15.97
CA VAL A 115 -13.17 -19.71 -15.14
C VAL A 115 -13.52 -19.89 -13.66
N LYS A 116 -12.61 -20.50 -12.91
CA LYS A 116 -12.61 -20.59 -11.44
C LYS A 116 -11.40 -19.86 -10.90
N VAL A 117 -11.57 -19.13 -9.80
CA VAL A 117 -10.46 -18.54 -9.06
C VAL A 117 -9.71 -19.65 -8.33
N VAL A 118 -8.40 -19.78 -8.59
CA VAL A 118 -7.53 -20.78 -7.96
C VAL A 118 -6.66 -20.19 -6.87
N SER A 119 -6.33 -18.90 -6.96
CA SER A 119 -5.61 -18.19 -5.91
C SER A 119 -5.98 -16.72 -5.87
N THR A 120 -5.81 -16.14 -4.70
CA THR A 120 -5.89 -14.70 -4.47
C THR A 120 -4.82 -14.34 -3.47
N ILE A 121 -3.94 -13.43 -3.86
CA ILE A 121 -2.91 -12.86 -2.98
C ILE A 121 -3.29 -11.41 -2.72
N GLU A 122 -3.33 -11.06 -1.44
CA GLU A 122 -3.60 -9.68 -1.02
C GLU A 122 -2.40 -9.07 -0.31
N SER A 123 -1.95 -7.93 -0.81
CA SER A 123 -0.91 -7.12 -0.17
C SER A 123 -1.46 -5.77 0.30
N ARG A 124 -0.97 -5.33 1.45
CA ARG A 124 -1.28 -4.06 2.10
C ARG A 124 0.02 -3.35 2.44
N PHE A 125 0.22 -2.18 1.86
CA PHE A 125 1.42 -1.38 2.02
C PHE A 125 1.07 -0.06 2.69
N TYR A 126 1.72 0.25 3.80
CA TYR A 126 1.52 1.47 4.58
C TYR A 126 2.71 2.39 4.37
N PHE A 127 2.42 3.65 4.04
CA PHE A 127 3.44 4.65 3.72
C PHE A 127 3.40 5.82 4.70
N GLU A 128 4.57 6.32 5.06
CA GLU A 128 4.77 7.57 5.79
C GLU A 128 5.87 8.35 5.07
N ASP A 129 5.57 9.58 4.62
CA ASP A 129 6.52 10.42 3.89
C ASP A 129 7.24 9.73 2.73
N GLN A 130 6.47 8.98 1.91
CA GLN A 130 6.95 8.18 0.78
C GLN A 130 7.86 7.00 1.15
N LYS A 131 7.95 6.66 2.45
CA LYS A 131 8.66 5.48 2.93
C LYS A 131 7.68 4.35 3.26
N LEU A 132 7.96 3.15 2.79
CA LEU A 132 7.22 1.94 3.15
C LEU A 132 7.55 1.56 4.60
N ILE A 133 6.58 1.72 5.49
CA ILE A 133 6.74 1.41 6.92
C ILE A 133 6.22 0.02 7.29
N ARG A 134 5.25 -0.51 6.53
CA ARG A 134 4.68 -1.84 6.76
C ARG A 134 4.19 -2.48 5.47
N TRP A 135 4.56 -3.74 5.25
CA TRP A 135 4.01 -4.60 4.21
C TRP A 135 3.42 -5.87 4.83
N ILE A 136 2.13 -6.09 4.57
CA ILE A 136 1.42 -7.31 4.96
C ILE A 136 0.93 -8.01 3.69
N GLU A 137 1.32 -9.26 3.50
CA GLU A 137 0.87 -10.13 2.40
C GLU A 137 0.19 -11.35 3.03
N ASP A 138 -1.04 -11.66 2.62
CA ASP A 138 -1.83 -12.79 3.13
C ASP A 138 -1.81 -12.88 4.67
N LYS A 139 -2.03 -11.72 5.31
CA LYS A 139 -2.08 -11.51 6.77
C LYS A 139 -0.74 -11.71 7.48
N LYS A 140 0.37 -11.88 6.77
CA LYS A 140 1.71 -11.99 7.33
C LYS A 140 2.54 -10.75 7.01
N THR A 141 3.21 -10.20 8.03
CA THR A 141 4.16 -9.10 7.83
C THR A 141 5.39 -9.62 7.10
N LYS A 142 5.81 -8.92 6.05
CA LYS A 142 7.00 -9.27 5.27
C LYS A 142 8.28 -8.70 5.89
N GLU A 143 9.40 -9.28 5.54
CA GLU A 143 10.71 -8.87 6.08
C GLU A 143 11.07 -7.45 5.60
N LYS A 144 11.54 -6.60 6.53
CA LYS A 144 11.93 -5.21 6.24
C LYS A 144 13.03 -5.11 5.18
N ALA A 145 13.86 -6.14 5.02
CA ALA A 145 14.90 -6.19 3.98
C ALA A 145 14.34 -6.08 2.54
N LEU A 146 13.09 -6.50 2.33
CA LEU A 146 12.43 -6.44 1.02
C LEU A 146 11.79 -5.08 0.73
N TYR A 147 11.67 -4.21 1.75
CA TYR A 147 10.85 -3.01 1.65
C TYR A 147 11.42 -1.99 0.65
N ALA A 148 12.74 -1.80 0.62
CA ALA A 148 13.35 -0.80 -0.24
C ALA A 148 13.10 -1.07 -1.73
N GLN A 149 13.17 -2.35 -2.14
CA GLN A 149 12.84 -2.74 -3.50
C GLN A 149 11.35 -2.49 -3.79
N ARG A 150 10.47 -2.97 -2.90
CA ARG A 150 9.02 -2.88 -3.13
C ARG A 150 8.49 -1.45 -3.08
N GLU A 151 9.06 -0.59 -2.23
CA GLU A 151 8.83 0.86 -2.19
C GLU A 151 9.10 1.49 -3.56
N LYS A 152 10.27 1.19 -4.15
CA LYS A 152 10.67 1.75 -5.44
C LYS A 152 9.72 1.31 -6.56
N GLU A 153 9.34 0.04 -6.59
CA GLU A 153 8.37 -0.49 -7.57
C GLU A 153 7.03 0.25 -7.44
N ILE A 154 6.44 0.28 -6.24
CA ILE A 154 5.15 0.92 -6.01
C ILE A 154 5.16 2.41 -6.37
N LEU A 155 6.21 3.14 -6.02
CA LEU A 155 6.30 4.57 -6.33
C LEU A 155 6.52 4.82 -7.83
N SER A 156 7.23 3.94 -8.52
CA SER A 156 7.39 3.99 -9.98
C SER A 156 6.06 3.74 -10.68
N ASP A 157 5.35 2.68 -10.30
CA ASP A 157 4.05 2.32 -10.87
C ASP A 157 3.03 3.42 -10.63
N LEU A 158 2.94 3.93 -9.39
CA LEU A 158 2.09 5.06 -9.04
C LEU A 158 2.32 6.27 -9.96
N ALA A 159 3.57 6.63 -10.23
CA ALA A 159 3.89 7.77 -11.08
C ALA A 159 3.47 7.56 -12.55
N GLY A 160 3.45 6.32 -13.03
CA GLY A 160 2.87 5.96 -14.32
C GLY A 160 1.35 6.00 -14.30
N ASP A 161 0.75 5.33 -13.33
CA ASP A 161 -0.70 5.15 -13.21
C ASP A 161 -1.45 6.48 -13.01
N LEU A 162 -0.88 7.41 -12.24
CA LEU A 162 -1.50 8.72 -12.04
C LEU A 162 -1.51 9.59 -13.30
N LYS A 163 -0.70 9.29 -14.31
CA LYS A 163 -0.74 9.96 -15.62
C LYS A 163 -1.81 9.38 -16.53
N LEU A 164 -2.35 8.20 -16.22
CA LEU A 164 -3.47 7.63 -16.96
C LEU A 164 -4.69 8.51 -16.72
N ILE A 165 -5.22 9.11 -17.79
CA ILE A 165 -6.27 10.13 -17.74
C ILE A 165 -5.78 11.47 -17.15
N GLN A 166 -5.52 12.42 -18.05
CA GLN A 166 -5.36 13.86 -17.80
C GLN A 166 -6.43 14.63 -18.57
#